data_AF-A0A074VE68-F1
#
_entry.id   AF-A0A074VE68-F1
#
_cell.length_a   1.000
_cell.length_b   1.000
_cell.length_c   1.000
_cell.angle_alpha   90.00
_cell.angle_beta   90.00
_cell.angle_gamma   90.00
#
_symmetry.space_group_name_H-M   'P 1'
#
loop_
_entity.id
_entity.type
_entity.pdbx_description
1 polymer ?
#
loop_
_entity_poly.entity_id
_entity_poly.type
_entity_poly.pdbx_seq_one_letter_code
_entity_poly.pdbx_strand_id
1 'polypeptide(L)'
;GHKGHPEVEGTMGQLPPGVMLLVETVADVASLQVRNEEKLAHVSQTTLSVDETSGIIAALKQRFPHIKSPHQIQTGLKPPQPAL
;
A
#
# COMPACT_ATOMS: atom_id res chain seq x y z
N GLY A 1 4.72 -3.89 -4.96
CA GLY A 1 4.03 -4.87 -5.83
C GLY A 1 4.61 -4.74 -7.21
N HIS A 2 4.38 -5.69 -8.11
CA HIS A 2 4.93 -5.62 -9.45
C HIS A 2 3.92 -5.12 -10.47
N LYS A 3 4.32 -4.14 -11.28
CA LYS A 3 3.51 -3.65 -12.40
C LYS A 3 3.23 -4.79 -13.38
N GLY A 4 1.99 -4.89 -13.85
CA GLY A 4 1.56 -5.93 -14.79
C GLY A 4 1.19 -7.27 -14.15
N HIS A 5 1.32 -7.43 -12.83
CA HIS A 5 0.79 -8.61 -12.16
C HIS A 5 -0.75 -8.50 -12.03
N PRO A 6 -1.54 -9.54 -12.39
CA PRO A 6 -3.00 -9.46 -12.39
C PRO A 6 -3.63 -9.00 -11.06
N GLU A 7 -3.04 -9.43 -9.93
CA GLU A 7 -3.47 -8.99 -8.59
C GLU A 7 -3.28 -7.47 -8.38
N VAL A 8 -2.17 -6.92 -8.87
CA VAL A 8 -1.84 -5.50 -8.74
C VAL A 8 -2.74 -4.67 -9.65
N GLU A 9 -2.92 -5.08 -10.90
CA GLU A 9 -3.84 -4.42 -11.82
C GLU A 9 -5.28 -4.43 -11.30
N GLY A 10 -5.72 -5.58 -10.78
CA GLY A 10 -7.05 -5.74 -10.18
C GLY A 10 -7.27 -4.83 -8.98
N THR A 11 -6.28 -4.70 -8.10
CA THR A 11 -6.33 -3.84 -6.90
C THR A 11 -6.31 -2.36 -7.26
N MET A 12 -5.39 -1.95 -8.14
CA MET A 12 -5.28 -0.56 -8.61
C MET A 12 -6.54 -0.12 -9.36
N GLY A 13 -7.19 -1.04 -10.09
CA GLY A 13 -8.42 -0.80 -10.82
C GLY A 13 -9.68 -0.62 -9.96
N GLN A 14 -9.64 -0.94 -8.65
CA GLN A 14 -10.79 -0.72 -7.75
C GLN A 14 -10.99 0.75 -7.38
N LEU A 15 -10.00 1.61 -7.62
CA LEU A 15 -10.00 3.00 -7.19
C LEU A 15 -9.84 3.95 -8.40
N PRO A 16 -10.36 5.18 -8.30
CA PRO A 16 -10.12 6.19 -9.33
C PRO A 16 -8.62 6.45 -9.57
N PRO A 17 -8.22 6.83 -10.80
CA PRO A 17 -6.83 7.14 -11.11
C PRO A 17 -6.21 8.16 -10.15
N GLY A 18 -4.98 7.88 -9.72
CA GLY A 18 -4.22 8.76 -8.82
C GLY A 18 -4.64 8.72 -7.35
N VAL A 19 -5.59 7.87 -6.96
CA VAL A 19 -5.91 7.59 -5.55
C VAL A 19 -4.90 6.60 -4.96
N MET A 20 -4.53 5.58 -5.73
CA MET A 20 -3.53 4.58 -5.35
C MET A 20 -2.27 4.76 -6.20
N LEU A 21 -1.10 4.63 -5.56
CA LEU A 21 0.20 4.74 -6.19
C LEU A 21 0.91 3.38 -6.09
N LEU A 22 1.59 2.98 -7.16
CA LEU A 22 2.37 1.76 -7.20
C LEU A 22 3.83 2.05 -6.83
N VAL A 23 4.39 1.21 -5.97
CA VAL A 23 5.79 1.21 -5.55
C VAL A 23 6.33 -0.21 -5.75
N GLU A 24 7.43 -0.31 -6.48
CA GLU A 24 8.11 -1.58 -6.79
C GLU A 24 9.47 -1.66 -6.08
N THR A 25 10.11 -0.51 -5.82
CA THR A 25 11.44 -0.45 -5.23
C THR A 25 11.55 0.59 -4.11
N VAL A 26 12.64 0.52 -3.33
CA VAL A 26 12.98 1.56 -2.33
C VAL A 26 13.23 2.92 -2.99
N ALA A 27 13.78 2.95 -4.21
CA ALA A 27 14.03 4.20 -4.93
C ALA A 27 12.72 4.91 -5.31
N ASP A 28 11.69 4.16 -5.67
CA ASP A 28 10.37 4.72 -6.00
C ASP A 28 9.81 5.49 -4.80
N VAL A 29 10.04 4.98 -3.58
CA VAL A 29 9.60 5.62 -2.33
C VAL A 29 10.13 7.03 -2.20
N ALA A 30 11.34 7.33 -2.68
CA ALA A 30 11.93 8.68 -2.63
C ALA A 30 11.28 9.66 -3.64
N SER A 31 10.64 9.15 -4.68
CA SER A 31 10.00 9.98 -5.72
C SER A 31 8.48 10.17 -5.53
N LEU A 32 7.88 9.45 -4.57
CA LEU A 32 6.44 9.52 -4.32
C LEU A 32 5.94 10.95 -4.10
N GLN A 33 4.88 11.31 -4.82
CA GLN A 33 4.12 12.52 -4.60
C GLN A 33 2.73 12.13 -4.10
N VAL A 34 2.44 12.47 -2.86
CA VAL A 34 1.18 12.13 -2.19
C VAL A 34 0.40 13.39 -1.87
N ARG A 35 -0.94 13.27 -1.82
CA ARG A 35 -1.81 14.41 -1.55
C ARG A 35 -1.78 14.85 -0.08
N ASN A 36 -1.65 13.88 0.84
CA ASN A 36 -1.64 14.12 2.27
C ASN A 36 -0.87 13.00 2.99
N GLU A 37 0.29 13.33 3.55
CA GLU A 37 1.19 12.39 4.25
C GLU A 37 0.60 11.85 5.56
N GLU A 38 -0.32 12.59 6.19
CA GLU A 38 -1.01 12.19 7.42
C GLU A 38 -2.13 11.16 7.19
N LYS A 39 -2.53 10.97 5.92
CA LYS A 39 -3.66 10.10 5.54
C LYS A 39 -3.24 9.06 4.50
N LEU A 40 -2.22 8.29 4.83
CA LEU A 40 -1.69 7.21 3.99
C LEU A 40 -1.89 5.84 4.61
N ALA A 41 -2.17 4.87 3.74
CA ALA A 41 -2.09 3.45 4.04
C ALA A 41 -1.32 2.74 2.93
N HIS A 42 -0.63 1.65 3.27
CA HIS A 42 0.02 0.79 2.29
C HIS A 42 -0.61 -0.61 2.30
N VAL A 43 -0.65 -1.24 1.14
CA VAL A 43 -0.98 -2.66 0.95
C VAL A 43 0.11 -3.28 0.07
N SER A 44 0.35 -4.57 0.20
CA SER A 44 1.31 -5.32 -0.61
C SER A 44 0.60 -6.37 -1.45
N GLN A 45 1.20 -6.70 -2.59
CA GLN A 45 0.85 -7.89 -3.34
C GLN A 45 1.13 -9.14 -2.48
N THR A 46 0.25 -10.13 -2.56
CA THR A 46 0.22 -11.29 -1.66
C THR A 46 1.39 -12.25 -1.90
N THR A 47 1.88 -12.32 -3.13
CA THR A 47 2.92 -13.28 -3.54
C THR A 47 4.35 -12.77 -3.41
N LEU A 48 4.57 -11.60 -2.80
CA LEU A 48 5.91 -11.07 -2.57
C LEU A 48 6.60 -11.78 -1.41
N SER A 49 7.93 -11.88 -1.48
CA SER A 49 8.71 -12.35 -0.33
C SER A 49 8.74 -11.32 0.80
N VAL A 50 8.90 -11.80 2.04
CA VAL A 50 9.04 -10.93 3.22
C VAL A 50 10.28 -10.03 3.07
N ASP A 51 11.38 -10.59 2.57
CA ASP A 51 12.63 -9.84 2.41
C ASP A 51 12.48 -8.71 1.39
N GLU A 52 11.87 -8.98 0.24
CA GLU A 52 11.62 -7.96 -0.79
C GLU A 52 10.73 -6.82 -0.26
N THR A 53 9.69 -7.15 0.50
CA THR A 53 8.75 -6.13 1.01
C THR A 53 9.30 -5.36 2.20
N SER A 54 10.15 -5.97 3.03
CA SER A 54 10.64 -5.38 4.27
C SER A 54 11.42 -4.07 4.04
N GLY A 55 12.28 -4.02 3.01
CA GLY A 55 13.05 -2.82 2.66
C GLY A 55 12.16 -1.65 2.21
N ILE A 56 11.14 -1.94 1.40
CA ILE A 56 10.20 -0.93 0.90
C ILE A 56 9.34 -0.39 2.05
N ILE A 57 8.83 -1.26 2.92
CA ILE A 57 8.03 -0.86 4.08
C ILE A 57 8.87 0.01 5.04
N ALA A 58 10.14 -0.35 5.26
CA ALA A 58 11.03 0.46 6.09
C ALA A 58 11.23 1.87 5.51
N ALA A 59 11.50 1.97 4.19
CA ALA A 59 11.62 3.25 3.51
C ALA A 59 10.32 4.07 3.57
N LEU A 60 9.16 3.45 3.38
CA LEU A 60 7.85 4.10 3.49
C LEU A 60 7.62 4.66 4.89
N LYS A 61 7.94 3.91 5.95
CA LYS A 61 7.80 4.37 7.35
C LYS A 61 8.79 5.47 7.72
N GLN A 62 10.00 5.43 7.18
CA GLN A 62 10.98 6.50 7.38
C GLN A 62 10.54 7.79 6.71
N ARG A 63 10.02 7.71 5.48
CA ARG A 63 9.57 8.89 4.73
C ARG A 63 8.22 9.43 5.21
N PHE A 64 7.28 8.54 5.53
CA PHE A 64 5.92 8.86 5.95
C PHE A 64 5.64 8.23 7.33
N PRO A 65 6.07 8.86 8.44
CA PRO A 65 5.95 8.26 9.79
C PRO A 65 4.52 7.92 10.21
N HIS A 66 3.52 8.59 9.62
CA HIS A 66 2.10 8.40 9.92
C HIS A 66 1.42 7.31 9.07
N ILE A 67 2.11 6.73 8.08
CA ILE A 67 1.55 5.71 7.19
C ILE A 67 1.09 4.48 7.99
N LYS A 68 -0.09 3.97 7.63
CA LYS A 68 -0.69 2.79 8.30
C LYS A 68 -0.57 1.54 7.46
N SER A 69 -0.40 0.40 8.13
CA SER A 69 -0.62 -0.90 7.50
C SER A 69 -2.09 -1.33 7.65
N PRO A 70 -2.60 -2.27 6.83
CA PRO A 70 -4.01 -2.69 6.88
C PRO A 70 -4.39 -3.27 8.25
N HIS A 71 -3.44 -3.97 8.89
CA HIS A 71 -3.59 -4.47 10.25
C HIS A 71 -3.74 -3.36 11.30
N GLN A 72 -3.15 -2.19 11.07
CA GLN A 72 -3.33 -1.01 11.95
C GLN A 72 -4.64 -0.26 11.68
N ILE A 73 -5.26 -0.46 10.52
CA ILE A 73 -6.54 0.17 10.16
C ILE A 73 -7.72 -0.65 10.72
N GLN A 74 -7.58 -1.98 10.83
CA GLN A 74 -8.62 -2.87 11.36
C GLN A 74 -8.99 -2.61 12.84
N THR A 75 -8.15 -1.91 13.61
CA THR A 75 -8.52 -1.47 14.96
C THR A 75 -9.49 -0.28 14.97
N GLY A 76 -9.82 0.30 13.81
CA GLY A 76 -10.78 1.42 13.66
C GLY A 76 -11.88 1.22 12.61
N LEU A 77 -11.77 0.23 11.72
CA LEU A 77 -12.79 -0.11 10.72
C LEU A 77 -13.17 -1.58 10.86
N LYS A 78 -14.35 -1.83 11.43
CA LYS A 78 -14.98 -3.16 11.48
C LYS A 78 -15.18 -3.65 10.03
N PRO A 79 -14.67 -4.84 9.64
CA PRO A 79 -14.92 -5.35 8.29
C PRO A 79 -16.43 -5.53 8.05
N PRO A 80 -16.92 -5.32 6.81
CA PRO A 80 -18.31 -5.67 6.49
C PRO A 80 -18.48 -7.17 6.72
N GLN A 81 -19.41 -7.52 7.62
CA GLN A 81 -19.83 -8.91 7.74
C GLN A 81 -20.46 -9.34 6.42
N PRO A 82 -20.16 -10.53 5.89
CA PRO A 82 -20.85 -11.04 4.72
C PRO A 82 -22.34 -11.11 5.04
N ALA A 83 -23.15 -10.48 4.19
CA ALA A 83 -24.60 -10.64 4.26
C ALA A 83 -24.93 -12.12 3.99
N LEU A 84 -25.79 -12.67 4.85
CA LEU A 84 -26.39 -14.01 4.74
C LEU A 84 -27.13 -14.19 3.41
#